data_AF-A0A2D6K668-F1
#
_entry.id   AF-A0A2D6K668-F1
#
_cell.length_a   1.000
_cell.length_b   1.000
_cell.length_c   1.000
_cell.angle_alpha   90.00
_cell.angle_beta   90.00
_cell.angle_gamma   90.00
#
_symmetry.space_group_name_H-M   'P 1'
#
loop_
_entity.id
_entity.type
_entity.pdbx_description
1 polymer ?
#
loop_
_entity_poly.entity_id
_entity_poly.type
_entity_poly.pdbx_seq_one_letter_code
_entity_poly.pdbx_strand_id
1 'polypeptide(L)'
;MHKKKKKDADEKVELFPSEEQGILNEQTTEEIKDSMEHGDIEEDVYTAEGREQLEEDDEISNVEQGFMEGASGAGQLGVDALTGEPLMDIEDVVETQIDGKKYRFVNQENARKFREKKSQE
;
A
#
# COMPACT_ATOMS: atom_id res chain seq x y z
N MET A 1 -0.54 74.07 -26.18
CA MET A 1 0.55 73.22 -26.72
C MET A 1 1.16 72.46 -25.55
N HIS A 2 0.88 71.16 -25.40
CA HIS A 2 1.79 70.05 -25.79
C HIS A 2 3.22 70.28 -25.25
N LYS A 3 3.86 69.41 -24.47
CA LYS A 3 3.66 67.97 -24.29
C LYS A 3 4.39 67.52 -23.00
N LYS A 4 3.77 66.55 -22.33
CA LYS A 4 4.20 65.86 -21.10
C LYS A 4 5.60 65.25 -21.24
N LYS A 5 6.39 65.33 -20.17
CA LYS A 5 7.58 64.49 -19.97
C LYS A 5 7.11 63.03 -19.91
N LYS A 6 7.54 62.23 -20.88
CA LYS A 6 7.52 60.76 -20.76
C LYS A 6 8.70 60.37 -19.87
N LYS A 7 8.41 59.78 -18.72
CA LYS A 7 9.32 58.84 -18.07
C LYS A 7 8.60 57.50 -18.16
N ASP A 8 9.04 56.71 -19.12
CA ASP A 8 8.77 55.28 -19.15
C ASP A 8 9.49 54.70 -17.92
N ALA A 9 8.70 54.40 -16.89
CA ALA A 9 9.10 53.50 -15.82
C ALA A 9 8.04 52.41 -15.86
N ASP A 10 8.38 51.34 -16.57
CA ASP A 10 7.69 50.06 -16.57
C ASP A 10 7.90 49.44 -15.18
N GLU A 11 7.36 50.10 -14.17
CA GLU A 11 7.31 49.61 -12.80
C GLU A 11 6.11 48.67 -12.80
N LYS A 12 6.38 47.38 -13.03
CA LYS A 12 5.44 46.32 -12.72
C LYS A 12 5.11 46.45 -11.25
N VAL A 13 4.06 47.20 -10.94
CA VAL A 13 3.45 47.20 -9.63
C VAL A 13 2.93 45.79 -9.46
N GLU A 14 3.69 44.96 -8.75
CA GLU A 14 3.17 43.72 -8.19
C GLU A 14 2.07 44.16 -7.22
N LEU A 15 0.86 44.28 -7.74
CA LEU A 15 -0.34 44.40 -6.94
C LEU A 15 -0.48 43.07 -6.23
N PHE A 16 0.16 42.93 -5.07
CA PHE A 16 -0.23 41.96 -4.08
C PHE A 16 -1.58 42.47 -3.53
N PRO A 17 -2.71 41.80 -3.81
CA PRO A 17 -3.96 42.14 -3.18
C PRO A 17 -3.75 41.99 -1.67
N SER A 18 -4.10 43.02 -0.89
CA SER A 18 -3.96 42.98 0.56
C SER A 18 -4.74 41.79 1.14
N GLU A 19 -4.19 41.13 2.15
CA GLU A 19 -4.78 40.00 2.90
C GLU A 19 -6.25 40.23 3.34
N GLU A 20 -6.68 41.49 3.46
CA GLU A 20 -8.06 41.91 3.74
C GLU A 20 -9.09 41.49 2.66
N GLN A 21 -8.65 41.06 1.47
CA GLN A 21 -9.53 40.57 0.39
C GLN A 21 -9.84 39.07 0.43
N GLY A 22 -9.45 38.36 1.50
CA GLY A 22 -9.82 36.95 1.69
C GLY A 22 -9.17 35.99 0.68
N ILE A 23 -8.11 36.42 0.01
CA ILE A 23 -7.27 35.53 -0.80
C ILE A 23 -6.40 34.77 0.20
N LEU A 24 -6.82 33.53 0.50
CA LEU A 24 -5.99 32.57 1.22
C LEU A 24 -4.67 32.43 0.48
N ASN A 25 -3.57 32.30 1.24
CA ASN A 25 -2.29 31.86 0.68
C ASN A 25 -2.57 30.62 -0.17
N GLU A 26 -2.34 30.72 -1.48
CA GLU A 26 -2.56 29.63 -2.42
C GLU A 26 -1.55 28.54 -2.04
N GLN A 27 -1.98 27.59 -1.20
CA GLN A 27 -1.24 26.34 -1.01
C GLN A 27 -1.10 25.72 -2.40
N THR A 28 0.11 25.31 -2.72
CA THR A 28 0.37 24.59 -3.95
C THR A 28 -0.37 23.26 -3.94
N THR A 29 -0.69 22.73 -5.11
CA THR A 29 -1.33 21.41 -5.25
C THR A 29 -0.58 20.31 -4.48
N GLU A 30 0.76 20.38 -4.45
CA GLU A 30 1.60 19.46 -3.66
C GLU A 30 1.38 19.60 -2.15
N GLU A 31 1.27 20.84 -1.64
CA GLU A 31 0.99 21.08 -0.21
C GLU A 31 -0.41 20.61 0.20
N ILE A 32 -1.39 20.71 -0.71
CA ILE A 32 -2.76 20.23 -0.49
C ILE A 32 -2.78 18.70 -0.44
N LYS A 33 -2.08 18.03 -1.36
CA LYS A 33 -1.95 16.56 -1.36
C LYS A 33 -1.27 16.04 -0.09
N ASP A 34 -0.13 16.62 0.29
CA ASP A 34 0.61 16.24 1.51
C ASP A 34 -0.26 16.41 2.77
N SER A 35 -1.03 17.51 2.82
CA SER A 35 -1.98 17.75 3.91
C SER A 35 -3.13 16.73 3.95
N MET A 36 -3.60 16.24 2.81
CA MET A 36 -4.61 15.17 2.74
C MET A 36 -4.00 13.82 3.16
N GLU A 37 -2.81 13.47 2.68
CA GLU A 37 -2.10 12.23 3.03
C GLU A 37 -1.83 12.13 4.55
N HIS A 38 -1.48 13.25 5.19
CA HIS A 38 -1.24 13.33 6.63
C HIS A 38 -2.51 13.54 7.47
N GLY A 39 -3.66 13.77 6.83
CA GLY A 39 -4.95 13.97 7.49
C GLY A 39 -5.11 15.33 8.17
N ASP A 40 -4.33 16.34 7.77
CA ASP A 40 -4.46 17.72 8.23
C ASP A 40 -5.70 18.42 7.65
N ILE A 41 -6.14 17.98 6.46
CA ILE A 41 -7.38 18.42 5.81
C ILE A 41 -8.21 17.23 5.34
N GLU A 42 -9.53 17.39 5.31
CA GLU A 42 -10.45 16.36 4.80
C GLU A 42 -10.36 16.27 3.27
N GLU A 43 -10.32 15.04 2.75
CA GLU A 43 -10.36 14.77 1.32
C GLU A 43 -11.74 15.11 0.72
N ASP A 44 -11.76 15.99 -0.28
CA ASP A 44 -12.97 16.35 -1.03
C ASP A 44 -12.91 15.82 -2.46
N VAL A 45 -13.67 14.75 -2.73
CA VAL A 45 -13.80 14.09 -4.04
C VAL A 45 -14.40 14.98 -5.15
N TYR A 46 -14.91 16.16 -4.82
CA TYR A 46 -15.38 17.13 -5.82
C TYR A 46 -14.27 18.09 -6.28
N THR A 47 -13.13 18.11 -5.61
CA THR A 47 -11.91 18.83 -6.04
C THR A 47 -11.09 18.00 -7.03
N ALA A 48 -10.12 18.61 -7.72
CA ALA A 48 -9.28 17.87 -8.65
C ALA A 48 -8.30 16.97 -7.89
N GLU A 49 -7.76 17.51 -6.79
CA GLU A 49 -6.77 16.88 -5.92
C GLU A 49 -7.37 15.69 -5.17
N GLY A 50 -8.58 15.85 -4.60
CA GLY A 50 -9.28 14.75 -3.94
C GLY A 50 -9.81 13.68 -4.89
N ARG A 51 -9.92 13.96 -6.20
CA ARG A 51 -10.20 12.89 -7.18
C ARG A 51 -8.96 12.09 -7.52
N GLU A 52 -7.84 12.78 -7.66
CA GLU A 52 -6.55 12.15 -7.91
C GLU A 52 -6.16 11.26 -6.73
N GLN A 53 -6.32 11.75 -5.49
CA GLN A 53 -6.08 10.94 -4.29
C GLN A 53 -6.97 9.69 -4.24
N LEU A 54 -8.26 9.82 -4.54
CA LEU A 54 -9.17 8.68 -4.60
C LEU A 54 -8.77 7.64 -5.66
N GLU A 55 -8.23 8.08 -6.79
CA GLU A 55 -7.71 7.18 -7.82
C GLU A 55 -6.41 6.48 -7.36
N GLU A 56 -5.50 7.22 -6.71
CA GLU A 56 -4.26 6.68 -6.14
C GLU A 56 -4.51 5.67 -5.00
N ASP A 57 -5.48 5.94 -4.13
CA ASP A 57 -5.86 5.06 -3.01
C ASP A 57 -6.52 3.75 -3.47
N ASP A 58 -7.14 3.72 -4.65
CA ASP A 58 -7.67 2.48 -5.27
C ASP A 58 -6.52 1.61 -5.85
N GLU A 59 -5.32 2.18 -6.03
CA GLU A 59 -4.15 1.43 -6.48
C GLU A 59 -3.55 0.57 -5.36
N ILE A 60 -3.71 -0.75 -5.50
CA ILE A 60 -3.11 -1.70 -4.56
C ILE A 60 -1.58 -1.74 -4.76
N SER A 61 -0.85 -1.30 -3.75
CA SER A 61 0.62 -1.35 -3.75
C SER A 61 1.15 -2.79 -3.83
N ASN A 62 2.37 -3.00 -4.34
CA ASN A 62 3.00 -4.33 -4.37
C ASN A 62 3.09 -5.01 -2.99
N VAL A 63 3.26 -4.23 -1.93
CA VAL A 63 3.32 -4.73 -0.55
C VAL A 63 1.95 -5.20 -0.09
N GLU A 64 0.90 -4.42 -0.40
CA GLU A 64 -0.47 -4.78 -0.10
C GLU A 64 -0.94 -5.98 -0.91
N GLN A 65 -0.59 -6.06 -2.20
CA GLN A 65 -0.81 -7.26 -3.01
C GLN A 65 -0.17 -8.50 -2.38
N GLY A 66 1.09 -8.39 -1.92
CA GLY A 66 1.77 -9.48 -1.24
C GLY A 66 1.11 -9.86 0.10
N PHE A 67 0.54 -8.90 0.81
CA PHE A 67 -0.23 -9.16 2.02
C PHE A 67 -1.58 -9.84 1.71
N MET A 68 -2.29 -9.40 0.67
CA MET A 68 -3.55 -10.00 0.20
C MET A 68 -3.36 -11.41 -0.36
N GLU A 69 -2.25 -11.68 -1.05
CA GLU A 69 -1.88 -13.02 -1.50
C GLU A 69 -1.63 -13.97 -0.31
N GLY A 70 -1.30 -13.40 0.86
CA GLY A 70 -0.91 -14.13 2.05
C GLY A 70 0.47 -14.78 1.87
N ALA A 71 0.98 -15.40 2.94
CA ALA A 71 2.20 -16.20 2.84
C ALA A 71 1.94 -17.45 2.00
N SER A 72 2.09 -17.34 0.68
CA SER A 72 1.85 -18.38 -0.30
C SER A 72 2.68 -19.63 0.04
N GLY A 73 2.07 -20.59 0.74
CA GLY A 73 2.55 -21.97 0.95
C GLY A 73 3.77 -22.16 1.86
N ALA A 74 4.65 -21.18 2.03
CA ALA A 74 5.87 -21.36 2.83
C ALA A 74 5.59 -21.49 4.34
N GLY A 75 4.55 -20.82 4.85
CA GLY A 75 4.14 -20.91 6.25
C GLY A 75 3.60 -22.30 6.65
N GLN A 76 3.09 -23.09 5.71
CA GLN A 76 2.63 -24.46 5.97
C GLN A 76 3.78 -25.44 6.22
N LEU A 77 5.01 -25.12 5.81
CA LEU A 77 6.18 -25.97 6.07
C LEU A 77 6.66 -25.88 7.52
N GLY A 78 6.12 -24.94 8.32
CA GLY A 78 6.40 -24.83 9.76
C GLY A 78 5.47 -25.68 10.63
N VAL A 79 4.49 -26.38 10.03
CA VAL A 79 3.50 -27.19 10.73
C VAL A 79 3.40 -28.60 10.13
N ASP A 80 2.94 -29.55 10.93
CA ASP A 80 2.60 -30.89 10.44
C ASP A 80 1.44 -30.81 9.45
N ALA A 81 1.60 -31.42 8.27
CA ALA A 81 0.58 -31.35 7.23
C ALA A 81 -0.71 -32.15 7.55
N LEU A 82 -0.64 -33.11 8.48
CA LEU A 82 -1.79 -33.89 8.96
C LEU A 82 -2.45 -33.24 10.19
N THR A 83 -1.66 -32.87 11.20
CA THR A 83 -2.18 -32.40 12.50
C THR A 83 -2.23 -30.88 12.62
N GLY A 84 -1.43 -30.14 11.85
CA GLY A 84 -1.28 -28.69 11.95
C GLY A 84 -0.45 -28.24 13.16
N GLU A 85 0.17 -29.17 13.90
CA GLU A 85 1.01 -28.84 15.04
C GLU A 85 2.32 -28.18 14.58
N PRO A 86 2.82 -27.15 15.29
CA PRO A 86 4.06 -26.48 14.93
C PRO A 86 5.27 -27.40 15.08
N LEU A 87 6.17 -27.36 14.10
CA LEU A 87 7.38 -28.20 14.03
C LEU A 87 8.63 -27.49 14.59
N MET A 88 8.48 -26.36 15.28
CA MET A 88 9.61 -25.54 15.73
C MET A 88 10.48 -26.23 16.80
N ASP A 89 9.89 -27.11 17.61
CA ASP A 89 10.55 -27.75 18.76
C ASP A 89 11.00 -29.20 18.48
N ILE A 90 10.90 -29.65 17.22
CA ILE A 90 11.15 -31.04 16.84
C ILE A 90 12.48 -31.14 16.08
N GLU A 91 13.41 -31.95 16.61
CA GLU A 91 14.72 -32.16 15.98
C GLU A 91 14.62 -33.04 14.71
N ASP A 92 13.79 -34.09 14.76
CA ASP A 92 13.61 -35.05 13.66
C ASP A 92 12.27 -34.86 12.95
N VAL A 93 12.26 -34.03 11.91
CA VAL A 93 11.09 -33.80 11.06
C VAL A 93 11.09 -34.75 9.86
N VAL A 94 9.96 -35.41 9.59
CA VAL A 94 9.81 -36.29 8.43
C VAL A 94 9.29 -35.49 7.24
N GLU A 95 10.11 -35.34 6.20
CA GLU A 95 9.71 -34.71 4.94
C GLU A 95 9.28 -35.76 3.89
N THR A 96 8.18 -35.54 3.19
CA THR A 96 7.71 -36.43 2.11
C THR A 96 7.07 -35.64 0.98
N GLN A 97 7.27 -36.08 -0.26
CA GLN A 97 6.66 -35.49 -1.44
C GLN A 97 5.42 -36.30 -1.87
N ILE A 98 4.27 -35.63 -1.97
CA ILE A 98 2.98 -36.22 -2.36
C ILE A 98 2.38 -35.29 -3.42
N ASP A 99 2.03 -35.85 -4.59
CA ASP A 99 1.47 -35.12 -5.73
C ASP A 99 2.30 -33.89 -6.17
N GLY A 100 3.62 -34.03 -6.12
CA GLY A 100 4.56 -32.96 -6.48
C GLY A 100 4.77 -31.90 -5.39
N LYS A 101 3.95 -31.87 -4.32
CA LYS A 101 4.09 -30.95 -3.18
C LYS A 101 4.88 -31.59 -2.04
N LYS A 102 5.76 -30.83 -1.39
CA LYS A 102 6.51 -31.26 -0.21
C LYS A 102 5.68 -30.99 1.06
N TYR A 103 5.62 -31.99 1.92
CA TYR A 103 4.93 -31.93 3.21
C TYR A 103 5.88 -32.36 4.34
N ARG A 104 5.68 -31.82 5.54
CA ARG A 104 6.44 -32.14 6.75
C ARG A 104 5.53 -32.72 7.82
N PHE A 105 6.07 -33.61 8.64
CA PHE A 105 5.34 -34.32 9.67
C PHE A 105 6.19 -34.49 10.95
N VAL A 106 5.52 -34.51 12.10
CA VAL A 106 6.09 -34.81 13.41
C VAL A 106 6.67 -36.22 13.46
N ASN A 107 6.05 -37.16 12.74
CA ASN A 107 6.46 -38.56 12.75
C ASN A 107 6.07 -39.29 11.46
N GLN A 108 6.60 -40.50 11.29
CA GLN A 108 6.38 -41.33 10.10
C GLN A 108 4.93 -41.86 9.98
N GLU A 109 4.22 -41.99 11.10
CA GLU A 109 2.82 -42.44 11.11
C GLU A 109 1.89 -41.40 10.49
N ASN A 110 2.09 -40.13 10.82
CA ASN A 110 1.35 -39.00 10.26
C ASN A 110 1.58 -38.90 8.74
N ALA A 111 2.83 -39.03 8.30
CA ALA A 111 3.18 -39.05 6.88
C ALA A 111 2.43 -40.17 6.12
N ARG A 112 2.35 -41.37 6.71
CA ARG A 112 1.63 -42.51 6.12
C ARG A 112 0.13 -42.27 6.05
N LYS A 113 -0.50 -41.84 7.15
CA LYS A 113 -1.95 -41.56 7.19
C LYS A 113 -2.32 -40.46 6.20
N PHE A 114 -1.50 -39.42 6.09
CA PHE A 114 -1.72 -38.34 5.15
C PHE A 114 -1.65 -38.82 3.69
N ARG A 115 -0.67 -39.68 3.37
CA ARG A 115 -0.57 -40.31 2.06
C ARG A 115 -1.76 -41.21 1.73
N GLU A 116 -2.21 -42.00 2.68
CA GLU A 116 -3.40 -42.86 2.51
C GLU A 116 -4.65 -42.01 2.26
N LYS A 117 -4.83 -40.92 3.01
CA LYS A 117 -5.94 -39.97 2.81
C LYS A 117 -5.90 -39.34 1.42
N LYS A 118 -4.72 -38.94 0.93
CA LYS A 118 -4.55 -38.37 -0.41
C LYS A 118 -4.75 -39.36 -1.55
N SER A 119 -4.51 -40.65 -1.31
CA SER A 119 -4.75 -41.69 -2.32
C SER A 119 -6.21 -42.10 -2.48
N GLN A 120 -7.08 -41.73 -1.54
CA GLN A 120 -8.51 -42.04 -1.55
C GLN A 120 -9.39 -40.86 -2.01
N GLU A 121 -8.77 -39.71 -2.27
CA GLU A 121 -9.39 -38.46 -2.75
C GLU A 121 -9.24 -38.37 -4.28
#